data_AF-A0A2K9LQK9-F1
#
_entry.id   AF-A0A2K9LQK9-F1
#
_cell.length_a   1.000
_cell.length_b   1.000
_cell.length_c   1.000
_cell.angle_alpha   90.00
_cell.angle_beta   90.00
_cell.angle_gamma   90.00
#
_symmetry.space_group_name_H-M   'P 1'
#
loop_
_entity.id
_entity.type
_entity.pdbx_description
1 polymer ?
#
loop_
_entity_poly.entity_id
_entity_poly.type
_entity_poly.pdbx_seq_one_letter_code
_entity_poly.pdbx_strand_id
1 'polypeptide(L)'
;MILTRYIRKLTASTMILVWLMSAALPSFANPLPNLGDASSALVSHEQEYRLGRAWLRQLRSQAPIIHDPLIFDYLYNLVYKLASASDIEQPDIEMVVINSAAINAFAVPGGVMGLNGGLLLSARTEDEVAGVVAHELAHLSQRHFARGLERSQQNSWVGLAALLASIAIAATAGGEAGMAALATTQAASIDSQLRFSRANEQEADRIGMQTLVRAGMNPEAMADFFESLQRSMRYYGELPPEFLLTHPVTESRITDARSRAAQFPAKPSSDSLEFHLMKMRMDVEFARDASAKINDLEQQKQDASAFLEINEYGLSCAYLKTNQLDKALASIDQLLAKRPNRITYLASKAEILNKAGRYQEAISLMEKALDYSPGNYPLSVHYADALTLNGKTAKAITVLREQLTERETQPLLWFMMAEAHGKAGNRLGVYQAKGEYFFLYGHTQKAIEQLEYALPLARDDFKVTARISDRISDMQRSMRDMEL
;
A
#
# COMPACT_ATOMS: atom_id res chain seq x y z
N MET A 1 -54.14 66.11 12.68
CA MET A 1 -52.98 66.03 13.61
C MET A 1 -52.89 64.64 14.29
N ILE A 2 -52.92 63.53 13.53
CA ILE A 2 -52.78 62.15 14.10
C ILE A 2 -51.90 61.22 13.21
N LEU A 3 -51.47 61.63 12.00
CA LEU A 3 -50.83 60.69 11.06
C LEU A 3 -49.29 60.71 10.98
N THR A 4 -48.58 61.47 11.83
CA THR A 4 -47.11 61.60 11.76
C THR A 4 -46.34 60.89 12.87
N ARG A 5 -47.01 60.18 13.79
CA ARG A 5 -46.35 59.45 14.90
C ARG A 5 -46.15 57.94 14.69
N TYR A 6 -46.78 57.33 13.69
CA TYR A 6 -46.66 55.89 13.43
C TYR A 6 -45.53 55.50 12.46
N ILE A 7 -45.07 56.41 11.60
CA ILE A 7 -44.04 56.10 10.60
C ILE A 7 -42.63 56.03 11.20
N ARG A 8 -42.39 56.68 12.36
CA ARG A 8 -41.07 56.64 13.04
C ARG A 8 -40.81 55.38 13.89
N LYS A 9 -41.83 54.55 14.15
CA LYS A 9 -41.64 53.27 14.88
C LYS A 9 -41.56 52.05 13.96
N LEU A 10 -42.02 52.14 12.71
CA LEU A 10 -41.92 51.02 11.76
C LEU A 10 -40.59 50.95 11.00
N THR A 11 -39.86 52.07 10.88
CA THR A 11 -38.55 52.12 10.20
C THR A 11 -37.38 51.71 11.10
N ALA A 12 -37.55 51.78 12.43
CA ALA A 12 -36.52 51.32 13.38
C ALA A 12 -36.56 49.79 13.59
N SER A 13 -37.73 49.15 13.50
CA SER A 13 -37.85 47.68 13.66
C SER A 13 -37.53 46.89 12.39
N THR A 14 -37.59 47.50 11.20
CA THR A 14 -37.19 46.85 9.94
C THR A 14 -35.68 46.92 9.69
N MET A 15 -34.96 47.91 10.23
CA MET A 15 -33.50 47.96 10.14
C MET A 15 -32.78 47.00 11.12
N ILE A 16 -33.42 46.58 12.21
CA ILE A 16 -32.84 45.60 13.16
C ILE A 16 -33.05 44.16 12.69
N LEU A 17 -34.12 43.87 11.92
CA LEU A 17 -34.37 42.52 11.39
C LEU A 17 -33.46 42.17 10.19
N VAL A 18 -33.01 43.17 9.42
CA VAL A 18 -32.08 42.97 8.30
C VAL A 18 -30.62 42.81 8.79
N TRP A 19 -30.31 43.27 10.00
CA TRP A 19 -28.98 43.10 10.61
C TRP A 19 -28.80 41.77 11.35
N LEU A 20 -29.89 41.03 11.61
CA LEU A 20 -29.88 39.73 12.30
C LEU A 20 -29.98 38.51 11.37
N MET A 21 -30.08 38.69 10.04
CA MET A 21 -30.08 37.60 9.04
C MET A 21 -28.83 37.55 8.15
N SER A 22 -27.72 38.19 8.55
CA SER A 22 -26.42 38.09 7.85
C SER A 22 -25.40 37.20 8.56
N ALA A 23 -25.83 36.14 9.23
CA ALA A 23 -24.93 35.14 9.79
C ALA A 23 -25.21 33.75 9.18
N ALA A 24 -24.13 33.13 8.71
CA ALA A 24 -24.01 31.80 8.11
C ALA A 24 -24.38 31.65 6.62
N LEU A 25 -23.64 32.35 5.76
CA LEU A 25 -23.22 31.72 4.50
C LEU A 25 -22.18 30.65 4.86
N PRO A 26 -22.25 29.41 4.34
CA PRO A 26 -21.13 28.48 4.46
C PRO A 26 -19.96 29.10 3.70
N SER A 27 -18.95 29.55 4.45
CA SER A 27 -17.66 29.88 3.86
C SER A 27 -17.10 28.57 3.32
N PHE A 28 -17.24 28.36 2.01
CA PHE A 28 -16.27 27.54 1.29
C PHE A 28 -14.98 28.33 1.29
N ALA A 29 -14.27 28.27 2.42
CA ALA A 29 -12.87 28.61 2.47
C ALA A 29 -12.19 27.59 1.55
N ASN A 30 -11.88 28.01 0.32
CA ASN A 30 -10.68 27.48 -0.33
C ASN A 30 -9.58 27.53 0.73
N PRO A 31 -8.92 26.42 1.08
CA PRO A 31 -7.77 26.49 1.96
C PRO A 31 -6.77 27.37 1.24
N LEU A 32 -6.66 28.62 1.67
CA LEU A 32 -5.56 29.47 1.31
C LEU A 32 -4.30 28.67 1.68
N PRO A 33 -3.29 28.59 0.80
CA PRO A 33 -2.01 28.01 1.17
C PRO A 33 -1.60 28.65 2.49
N ASN A 34 -1.28 27.82 3.49
CA ASN A 34 -0.85 28.30 4.78
C ASN A 34 0.49 29.04 4.58
N LEU A 35 0.44 30.35 4.31
CA LEU A 35 1.59 31.23 4.11
C LEU A 35 2.30 31.54 5.44
N GLY A 36 2.39 30.53 6.31
CA GLY A 36 2.79 30.66 7.71
C GLY A 36 3.76 29.58 8.21
N ASP A 37 4.19 28.63 7.37
CA ASP A 37 5.14 27.58 7.79
C ASP A 37 6.38 27.46 6.88
N ALA A 38 6.76 28.55 6.20
CA ALA A 38 7.98 28.61 5.40
C ALA A 38 9.25 28.87 6.24
N SER A 39 9.14 29.01 7.57
CA SER A 39 10.25 29.47 8.42
C SER A 39 10.72 28.47 9.48
N SER A 40 10.23 27.23 9.51
CA SER A 40 10.64 26.26 10.54
C SER A 40 10.94 24.83 10.06
N ALA A 41 10.83 24.52 8.77
CA ALA A 41 11.27 23.23 8.23
C ALA A 41 12.14 23.45 6.99
N LEU A 42 13.35 22.90 6.99
CA LEU A 42 14.25 22.90 5.83
C LEU A 42 13.64 22.20 4.60
N VAL A 43 12.57 21.40 4.78
CA VAL A 43 11.86 20.66 3.72
C VAL A 43 10.34 20.84 3.90
N SER A 44 9.64 21.26 2.85
CA SER A 44 8.18 21.41 2.85
C SER A 44 7.45 20.06 2.66
N HIS A 45 6.21 19.95 3.12
CA HIS A 45 5.38 18.75 2.89
C HIS A 45 5.23 18.40 1.41
N GLU A 46 5.14 19.40 0.53
CA GLU A 46 5.06 19.19 -0.92
C GLU A 46 6.36 18.59 -1.49
N GLN A 47 7.51 19.05 -0.99
CA GLN A 47 8.80 18.48 -1.38
C GLN A 47 8.94 17.03 -0.90
N GLU A 48 8.56 16.73 0.35
CA GLU A 48 8.52 15.36 0.88
C GLU A 48 7.62 14.46 0.03
N TYR A 49 6.43 14.94 -0.34
CA TYR A 49 5.49 14.23 -1.19
C TYR A 49 6.08 13.89 -2.56
N ARG A 50 6.62 14.89 -3.27
CA ARG A 50 7.21 14.67 -4.61
C ARG A 50 8.37 13.69 -4.57
N LEU A 51 9.20 13.78 -3.54
CA LEU A 51 10.30 12.86 -3.34
C LEU A 51 9.84 11.44 -3.05
N GLY A 52 8.90 11.26 -2.13
CA GLY A 52 8.37 9.94 -1.82
C GLY A 52 7.85 9.25 -3.08
N ARG A 53 7.10 9.97 -3.91
CA ARG A 53 6.59 9.46 -5.19
C ARG A 53 7.73 9.16 -6.18
N ALA A 54 8.77 9.99 -6.26
CA ALA A 54 9.96 9.74 -7.07
C ALA A 54 10.72 8.49 -6.63
N TRP A 55 10.92 8.36 -5.35
CA TRP A 55 11.57 7.22 -4.77
C TRP A 55 10.80 5.92 -5.01
N LEU A 56 9.48 5.94 -4.79
CA LEU A 56 8.64 4.78 -5.01
C LEU A 56 8.73 4.28 -6.45
N ARG A 57 8.74 5.20 -7.42
CA ARG A 57 8.95 4.86 -8.84
C ARG A 57 10.28 4.16 -9.04
N GLN A 58 11.35 4.69 -8.44
CA GLN A 58 12.68 4.09 -8.52
C GLN A 58 12.72 2.70 -7.87
N LEU A 59 12.13 2.55 -6.68
CA LEU A 59 12.02 1.28 -5.99
C LEU A 59 11.29 0.24 -6.84
N ARG A 60 10.13 0.59 -7.41
CA ARG A 60 9.36 -0.29 -8.30
C ARG A 60 10.16 -0.74 -9.52
N SER A 61 11.09 0.10 -10.01
CA SER A 61 11.96 -0.23 -11.16
C SER A 61 13.04 -1.27 -10.85
N GLN A 62 13.40 -1.42 -9.58
CA GLN A 62 14.52 -2.27 -9.15
C GLN A 62 14.05 -3.47 -8.35
N ALA A 63 13.16 -3.27 -7.37
CA ALA A 63 12.71 -4.27 -6.42
C ALA A 63 11.66 -5.22 -7.02
N PRO A 64 11.71 -6.52 -6.68
CA PRO A 64 10.65 -7.45 -7.05
C PRO A 64 9.39 -7.11 -6.24
N ILE A 65 8.28 -6.81 -6.92
CA ILE A 65 7.02 -6.38 -6.30
C ILE A 65 5.98 -7.51 -6.37
N ILE A 66 5.18 -7.67 -5.31
CA ILE A 66 4.01 -8.54 -5.30
C ILE A 66 2.83 -7.77 -5.91
N HIS A 67 2.29 -8.28 -7.02
CA HIS A 67 1.12 -7.73 -7.71
C HIS A 67 -0.18 -8.47 -7.38
N ASP A 68 -0.16 -9.34 -6.39
CA ASP A 68 -1.31 -10.10 -5.96
C ASP A 68 -2.39 -9.17 -5.40
N PRO A 69 -3.58 -9.08 -6.03
CA PRO A 69 -4.59 -8.11 -5.62
C PRO A 69 -5.20 -8.44 -4.25
N LEU A 70 -5.23 -9.71 -3.83
CA LEU A 70 -5.74 -10.10 -2.51
C LEU A 70 -4.78 -9.67 -1.40
N ILE A 71 -3.49 -9.92 -1.57
CA ILE A 71 -2.46 -9.50 -0.61
C ILE A 71 -2.41 -7.98 -0.51
N PHE A 72 -2.44 -7.29 -1.66
CA PHE A 72 -2.46 -5.85 -1.69
C PHE A 72 -3.70 -5.29 -0.99
N ASP A 73 -4.90 -5.76 -1.32
CA ASP A 73 -6.14 -5.26 -0.69
C ASP A 73 -6.16 -5.49 0.83
N TYR A 74 -5.73 -6.68 1.28
CA TYR A 74 -5.64 -6.99 2.70
C TYR A 74 -4.69 -6.03 3.45
N LEU A 75 -3.45 -5.88 2.97
CA LEU A 75 -2.47 -5.00 3.59
C LEU A 75 -2.91 -3.53 3.49
N TYR A 76 -3.46 -3.11 2.36
CA TYR A 76 -3.95 -1.75 2.15
C TYR A 76 -5.05 -1.41 3.16
N ASN A 77 -6.03 -2.29 3.35
CA ASN A 77 -7.11 -2.09 4.32
C ASN A 77 -6.59 -2.06 5.76
N LEU A 78 -5.60 -2.90 6.09
CA LEU A 78 -4.94 -2.88 7.41
C LEU A 78 -4.21 -1.56 7.66
N VAL A 79 -3.40 -1.12 6.71
CA VAL A 79 -2.67 0.16 6.76
C VAL A 79 -3.64 1.33 6.87
N TYR A 80 -4.70 1.36 6.07
CA TYR A 80 -5.67 2.46 6.08
C TYR A 80 -6.48 2.52 7.38
N LYS A 81 -6.85 1.36 7.95
CA LYS A 81 -7.47 1.26 9.27
C LYS A 81 -6.58 1.87 10.35
N LEU A 82 -5.28 1.56 10.33
CA LEU A 82 -4.31 2.08 11.30
C LEU A 82 -4.01 3.55 11.07
N ALA A 83 -3.86 3.98 9.81
CA ALA A 83 -3.61 5.37 9.46
C ALA A 83 -4.77 6.28 9.89
N SER A 84 -6.02 5.82 9.71
CA SER A 84 -7.22 6.52 10.19
C SER A 84 -7.31 6.65 11.71
N ALA A 85 -6.58 5.79 12.44
CA ALA A 85 -6.47 5.81 13.89
C ALA A 85 -5.14 6.41 14.38
N SER A 86 -4.32 6.96 13.49
CA SER A 86 -3.00 7.52 13.79
C SER A 86 -3.06 9.05 13.94
N ASP A 87 -1.91 9.67 14.21
CA ASP A 87 -1.77 11.13 14.30
C ASP A 87 -1.37 11.78 12.95
N ILE A 88 -1.54 11.08 11.83
CA ILE A 88 -1.28 11.61 10.50
C ILE A 88 -2.43 12.56 10.09
N GLU A 89 -2.12 13.82 9.79
CA GLU A 89 -3.12 14.84 9.45
C GLU A 89 -3.86 14.55 8.14
N GLN A 90 -3.19 13.94 7.15
CA GLN A 90 -3.78 13.49 5.88
C GLN A 90 -3.15 12.16 5.46
N PRO A 91 -3.84 11.03 5.69
CA PRO A 91 -3.30 9.70 5.41
C PRO A 91 -3.34 9.39 3.90
N ASP A 92 -2.53 10.10 3.10
CA ASP A 92 -2.24 9.74 1.71
C ASP A 92 -1.08 8.74 1.68
N ILE A 93 -1.40 7.51 2.10
CA ILE A 93 -0.42 6.42 2.18
C ILE A 93 -0.39 5.64 0.87
N GLU A 94 0.75 5.74 0.20
CA GLU A 94 1.04 4.98 -1.01
C GLU A 94 1.82 3.72 -0.62
N MET A 95 1.21 2.56 -0.87
CA MET A 95 1.73 1.27 -0.41
C MET A 95 2.45 0.51 -1.52
N VAL A 96 3.50 -0.24 -1.14
CA VAL A 96 4.16 -1.22 -1.99
C VAL A 96 4.42 -2.51 -1.21
N VAL A 97 4.22 -3.66 -1.86
CA VAL A 97 4.49 -4.97 -1.25
C VAL A 97 5.69 -5.59 -1.95
N ILE A 98 6.79 -5.80 -1.22
CA ILE A 98 8.04 -6.33 -1.76
C ILE A 98 8.02 -7.85 -1.69
N ASN A 99 8.39 -8.49 -2.80
CA ASN A 99 8.55 -9.93 -2.91
C ASN A 99 9.88 -10.37 -2.26
N SER A 100 9.93 -10.29 -0.94
CA SER A 100 11.07 -10.73 -0.13
C SER A 100 10.56 -11.50 1.08
N ALA A 101 11.20 -12.64 1.36
CA ALA A 101 10.94 -13.45 2.55
C ALA A 101 11.58 -12.86 3.82
N ALA A 102 12.38 -11.79 3.71
CA ALA A 102 12.95 -11.10 4.86
C ALA A 102 11.89 -10.34 5.65
N ILE A 103 12.05 -10.27 6.97
CA ILE A 103 11.19 -9.46 7.85
C ILE A 103 11.61 -8.01 7.70
N ASN A 104 10.83 -7.23 6.96
CA ASN A 104 11.04 -5.81 6.81
C ASN A 104 9.73 -5.05 6.56
N ALA A 105 9.74 -3.80 7.00
CA ALA A 105 8.77 -2.77 6.71
C ALA A 105 9.50 -1.43 6.78
N PHE A 106 9.05 -0.46 6.02
CA PHE A 106 9.59 0.89 6.09
C PHE A 106 8.52 1.91 5.77
N ALA A 107 8.72 3.12 6.27
CA ALA A 107 8.04 4.30 5.78
C ALA A 107 9.04 5.42 5.47
N VAL A 108 8.84 6.08 4.32
CA VAL A 108 9.66 7.20 3.88
C VAL A 108 8.81 8.47 3.70
N PRO A 109 9.42 9.67 3.69
CA PRO A 109 8.69 10.92 3.52
C PRO A 109 7.74 10.91 2.32
N GLY A 110 6.65 11.68 2.43
CA GLY A 110 5.61 11.71 1.39
C GLY A 110 4.59 10.57 1.49
N GLY A 111 4.53 9.88 2.64
CA GLY A 111 3.51 8.87 2.91
C GLY A 111 3.72 7.58 2.12
N VAL A 112 4.95 7.22 1.77
CA VAL A 112 5.20 5.94 1.09
C VAL A 112 5.55 4.88 2.13
N MET A 113 4.87 3.73 2.05
CA MET A 113 5.08 2.60 2.95
C MET A 113 5.34 1.34 2.16
N GLY A 114 6.37 0.60 2.54
CA GLY A 114 6.65 -0.72 1.99
C GLY A 114 6.61 -1.81 3.03
N LEU A 115 6.10 -2.95 2.62
CA LEU A 115 5.98 -4.15 3.45
C LEU A 115 6.56 -5.34 2.69
N ASN A 116 7.43 -6.12 3.32
CA ASN A 116 7.91 -7.37 2.74
C ASN A 116 6.89 -8.48 2.98
N GLY A 117 6.71 -9.40 2.02
CA GLY A 117 5.90 -10.59 2.20
C GLY A 117 6.31 -11.45 3.42
N GLY A 118 7.62 -11.46 3.74
CA GLY A 118 8.18 -12.13 4.92
C GLY A 118 7.64 -11.63 6.27
N LEU A 119 7.13 -10.39 6.34
CA LEU A 119 6.47 -9.88 7.53
C LEU A 119 5.23 -10.71 7.88
N LEU A 120 4.39 -11.03 6.88
CA LEU A 120 3.21 -11.88 7.06
C LEU A 120 3.57 -13.30 7.49
N LEU A 121 4.65 -13.85 6.94
CA LEU A 121 5.11 -15.21 7.27
C LEU A 121 5.56 -15.33 8.72
N SER A 122 6.21 -14.28 9.23
CA SER A 122 6.86 -14.29 10.54
C SER A 122 5.92 -13.92 11.67
N ALA A 123 4.90 -13.11 11.40
CA ALA A 123 3.89 -12.72 12.37
C ALA A 123 3.02 -13.92 12.80
N ARG A 124 2.68 -13.99 14.07
CA ARG A 124 1.76 -15.03 14.61
C ARG A 124 0.30 -14.64 14.48
N THR A 125 0.01 -13.34 14.54
CA THR A 125 -1.34 -12.79 14.48
C THR A 125 -1.36 -11.52 13.62
N GLU A 126 -2.56 -11.09 13.21
CA GLU A 126 -2.75 -9.83 12.49
C GLU A 126 -2.27 -8.63 13.29
N ASP A 127 -2.46 -8.65 14.63
CA ASP A 127 -2.05 -7.53 15.47
C ASP A 127 -0.52 -7.34 15.49
N GLU A 128 0.28 -8.41 15.36
CA GLU A 128 1.75 -8.27 15.30
C GLU A 128 2.17 -7.51 14.04
N VAL A 129 1.56 -7.81 12.88
CA VAL A 129 1.77 -7.05 11.64
C VAL A 129 1.32 -5.61 11.82
N ALA A 130 0.16 -5.42 12.45
CA ALA A 130 -0.35 -4.09 12.75
C ALA A 130 0.57 -3.30 13.67
N GLY A 131 1.24 -3.96 14.62
CA GLY A 131 2.21 -3.33 15.52
C GLY A 131 3.36 -2.69 14.76
N VAL A 132 3.88 -3.39 13.74
CA VAL A 132 4.90 -2.86 12.83
C VAL A 132 4.36 -1.70 12.03
N VAL A 133 3.19 -1.85 11.41
CA VAL A 133 2.59 -0.79 10.60
C VAL A 133 2.31 0.45 11.44
N ALA A 134 1.81 0.30 12.67
CA ALA A 134 1.55 1.41 13.59
C ALA A 134 2.84 2.12 14.02
N HIS A 135 3.93 1.37 14.21
CA HIS A 135 5.27 1.92 14.46
C HIS A 135 5.75 2.76 13.27
N GLU A 136 5.65 2.25 12.05
CA GLU A 136 6.03 2.98 10.83
C GLU A 136 5.16 4.24 10.60
N LEU A 137 3.85 4.16 10.87
CA LEU A 137 2.95 5.33 10.85
C LEU A 137 3.34 6.37 11.92
N ALA A 138 3.85 5.93 13.07
CA ALA A 138 4.38 6.84 14.07
C ALA A 138 5.63 7.58 13.56
N HIS A 139 6.53 6.91 12.81
CA HIS A 139 7.65 7.58 12.16
C HIS A 139 7.21 8.66 11.16
N LEU A 140 6.16 8.38 10.37
CA LEU A 140 5.58 9.34 9.43
C LEU A 140 4.91 10.52 10.13
N SER A 141 3.98 10.25 11.06
CA SER A 141 3.24 11.31 11.78
C SER A 141 4.17 12.24 12.54
N GLN A 142 5.22 11.69 13.15
CA GLN A 142 6.19 12.47 13.91
C GLN A 142 7.31 13.05 13.04
N ARG A 143 7.24 12.89 11.71
CA ARG A 143 8.24 13.38 10.75
C ARG A 143 9.67 13.11 11.20
N HIS A 144 9.93 11.90 11.74
CA HIS A 144 11.22 11.53 12.33
C HIS A 144 12.38 11.73 11.35
N PHE A 145 12.12 11.46 10.06
CA PHE A 145 13.08 11.67 8.99
C PHE A 145 13.44 13.16 8.82
N ALA A 146 12.44 14.03 8.66
CA ALA A 146 12.63 15.46 8.46
C ALA A 146 13.36 16.12 9.65
N ARG A 147 12.95 15.76 10.89
CA ARG A 147 13.62 16.21 12.11
C ARG A 147 15.06 15.71 12.21
N GLY A 148 15.35 14.52 11.66
CA GLY A 148 16.71 13.98 11.57
C GLY A 148 17.60 14.79 10.63
N LEU A 149 17.09 15.12 9.43
CA LEU A 149 17.79 15.93 8.44
C LEU A 149 18.08 17.35 8.97
N GLU A 150 17.11 17.97 9.62
CA GLU A 150 17.27 19.29 10.23
C GLU A 150 18.38 19.32 11.30
N ARG A 151 18.41 18.31 12.17
CA ARG A 151 19.46 18.17 13.20
C ARG A 151 20.86 17.96 12.63
N SER A 152 20.96 17.31 11.46
CA SER A 152 22.24 17.06 10.79
C SER A 152 22.89 18.37 10.30
N GLN A 153 22.13 19.47 10.17
CA GLN A 153 22.57 20.75 9.58
C GLN A 153 23.20 20.59 8.18
N GLN A 154 23.03 19.43 7.56
CA GLN A 154 23.50 19.13 6.22
C GLN A 154 22.40 19.50 5.24
N ASN A 155 22.69 20.49 4.39
CA ASN A 155 21.80 20.98 3.35
C ASN A 155 21.75 20.06 2.12
N SER A 156 21.89 18.73 2.30
CA SER A 156 22.01 17.84 1.16
C SER A 156 20.78 16.96 1.06
N TRP A 157 19.83 17.47 0.28
CA TRP A 157 18.88 16.65 -0.45
C TRP A 157 19.55 15.41 -1.11
N VAL A 158 20.82 15.52 -1.48
CA VAL A 158 21.73 14.43 -1.89
C VAL A 158 21.84 13.30 -0.84
N GLY A 159 21.90 13.59 0.46
CA GLY A 159 21.97 12.57 1.51
C GLY A 159 20.70 11.74 1.61
N LEU A 160 19.55 12.38 1.40
CA LEU A 160 18.25 11.71 1.33
C LEU A 160 18.13 10.88 0.04
N ALA A 161 18.57 11.40 -1.10
CA ALA A 161 18.65 10.61 -2.34
C ALA A 161 19.58 9.38 -2.20
N ALA A 162 20.73 9.52 -1.52
CA ALA A 162 21.65 8.42 -1.24
C ALA A 162 21.05 7.36 -0.30
N LEU A 163 20.35 7.79 0.75
CA LEU A 163 19.58 6.90 1.63
C LEU A 163 18.53 6.11 0.83
N LEU A 164 17.74 6.83 0.04
CA LEU A 164 16.68 6.26 -0.77
C LEU A 164 17.23 5.23 -1.78
N ALA A 165 18.39 5.50 -2.37
CA ALA A 165 19.12 4.53 -3.21
C ALA A 165 19.58 3.30 -2.42
N SER A 166 20.08 3.47 -1.19
CA SER A 166 20.51 2.34 -0.34
C SER A 166 19.37 1.40 0.05
N ILE A 167 18.17 1.92 0.37
CA ILE A 167 17.00 1.08 0.67
C ILE A 167 16.58 0.29 -0.58
N ALA A 168 16.61 0.92 -1.76
CA ALA A 168 16.28 0.22 -3.00
C ALA A 168 17.26 -0.92 -3.31
N ILE A 169 18.55 -0.74 -3.01
CA ILE A 169 19.56 -1.80 -3.11
C ILE A 169 19.29 -2.91 -2.07
N ALA A 170 18.99 -2.56 -0.81
CA ALA A 170 18.66 -3.56 0.21
C ALA A 170 17.41 -4.38 -0.16
N ALA A 171 16.37 -3.74 -0.70
CA ALA A 171 15.13 -4.39 -1.13
C ALA A 171 15.30 -5.33 -2.34
N THR A 172 16.40 -5.21 -3.09
CA THR A 172 16.67 -5.99 -4.31
C THR A 172 17.69 -7.10 -4.11
N ALA A 173 18.68 -6.84 -3.27
CA ALA A 173 19.77 -7.74 -3.00
C ALA A 173 19.42 -8.54 -1.75
N GLY A 174 18.74 -9.69 -1.93
CA GLY A 174 18.42 -10.62 -0.85
C GLY A 174 19.61 -10.81 0.11
N GLY A 175 19.30 -10.93 1.41
CA GLY A 175 20.13 -10.52 2.56
C GLY A 175 21.67 -10.70 2.53
N GLU A 176 22.24 -11.64 1.77
CA GLU A 176 23.69 -11.80 1.63
C GLU A 176 24.32 -10.78 0.64
N ALA A 177 23.64 -10.44 -0.46
CA ALA A 177 24.17 -9.54 -1.49
C ALA A 177 24.02 -8.05 -1.10
N GLY A 178 22.96 -7.69 -0.38
CA GLY A 178 22.74 -6.32 0.10
C GLY A 178 23.81 -5.88 1.11
N MET A 179 24.23 -6.80 1.98
CA MET A 179 25.24 -6.53 3.01
C MET A 179 26.68 -6.39 2.45
N ALA A 180 27.03 -7.11 1.38
CA ALA A 180 28.34 -6.96 0.74
C ALA A 180 28.54 -5.56 0.14
N ALA A 181 27.47 -4.93 -0.35
CA ALA A 181 27.49 -3.52 -0.77
C ALA A 181 27.65 -2.56 0.42
N LEU A 182 27.09 -2.92 1.59
CA LEU A 182 27.13 -2.12 2.82
C LEU A 182 28.46 -2.19 3.58
N ALA A 183 29.29 -3.21 3.35
CA ALA A 183 30.59 -3.40 4.01
C ALA A 183 31.69 -2.44 3.53
N THR A 184 31.41 -1.53 2.59
CA THR A 184 32.34 -0.47 2.19
C THR A 184 32.33 0.69 3.19
N THR A 185 33.46 1.36 3.41
CA THR A 185 33.56 2.50 4.36
C THR A 185 32.52 3.59 4.10
N GLN A 186 32.19 3.83 2.83
CA GLN A 186 31.16 4.79 2.42
C GLN A 186 29.75 4.33 2.82
N ALA A 187 29.44 3.05 2.68
CA ALA A 187 28.12 2.53 3.00
C ALA A 187 27.90 2.34 4.51
N ALA A 188 28.94 2.04 5.29
CA ALA A 188 28.88 2.07 6.76
C ALA A 188 28.54 3.48 7.31
N SER A 189 29.05 4.53 6.68
CA SER A 189 28.70 5.91 7.05
C SER A 189 27.24 6.23 6.72
N ILE A 190 26.72 5.71 5.61
CA ILE A 190 25.31 5.84 5.23
C ILE A 190 24.43 5.10 6.24
N ASP A 191 24.71 3.83 6.54
CA ASP A 191 23.98 3.02 7.55
C ASP A 191 23.84 3.75 8.89
N SER A 192 24.93 4.33 9.39
CA SER A 192 24.91 5.07 10.66
C SER A 192 23.99 6.29 10.64
N GLN A 193 23.76 6.90 9.48
CA GLN A 193 22.85 8.04 9.29
C GLN A 193 21.39 7.61 9.12
N LEU A 194 21.13 6.36 8.71
CA LEU A 194 19.77 5.85 8.49
C LEU A 194 19.10 5.39 9.79
N ARG A 195 19.90 5.06 10.80
CA ARG A 195 19.42 4.59 12.10
C ARG A 195 18.67 5.69 12.82
N PHE A 196 17.43 5.39 13.22
CA PHE A 196 16.69 6.30 14.07
C PHE A 196 17.33 6.40 15.45
N SER A 197 17.27 7.61 16.04
CA SER A 197 17.78 7.81 17.39
C SER A 197 16.95 7.00 18.40
N ARG A 198 17.56 6.63 19.53
CA ARG A 198 16.82 5.93 20.61
C ARG A 198 15.58 6.68 21.07
N ALA A 199 15.62 8.02 21.07
CA ALA A 199 14.46 8.85 21.42
C ALA A 199 13.35 8.75 20.37
N ASN A 200 13.70 8.69 19.08
CA ASN A 200 12.73 8.51 18.00
C ASN A 200 12.04 7.15 18.09
N GLU A 201 12.80 6.08 18.37
CA GLU A 201 12.23 4.73 18.54
C GLU A 201 11.27 4.67 19.74
N GLN A 202 11.64 5.25 20.89
CA GLN A 202 10.76 5.30 22.06
C GLN A 202 9.49 6.13 21.81
N GLU A 203 9.61 7.23 21.05
CA GLU A 203 8.47 8.05 20.64
C GLU A 203 7.55 7.27 19.68
N ALA A 204 8.12 6.57 18.70
CA ALA A 204 7.40 5.74 17.75
C ALA A 204 6.70 4.56 18.43
N ASP A 205 7.37 3.86 19.35
CA ASP A 205 6.78 2.75 20.12
C ASP A 205 5.54 3.23 20.90
N ARG A 206 5.65 4.37 21.57
CA ARG A 206 4.56 4.95 22.36
C ARG A 206 3.37 5.36 21.49
N ILE A 207 3.60 6.06 20.39
CA ILE A 207 2.54 6.58 19.50
C ILE A 207 1.93 5.45 18.66
N GLY A 208 2.75 4.51 18.21
CA GLY A 208 2.30 3.31 17.51
C GLY A 208 1.39 2.47 18.39
N MET A 209 1.74 2.26 19.66
CA MET A 209 0.86 1.59 20.61
C MET A 209 -0.47 2.31 20.84
N GLN A 210 -0.46 3.65 20.95
CA GLN A 210 -1.69 4.45 21.03
C GLN A 210 -2.56 4.28 19.78
N THR A 211 -1.93 4.20 18.60
CA THR A 211 -2.59 3.95 17.33
C THR A 211 -3.23 2.56 17.27
N LEU A 212 -2.53 1.51 17.73
CA LEU A 212 -3.11 0.16 17.86
C LEU A 212 -4.36 0.16 18.74
N VAL A 213 -4.27 0.78 19.92
CA VAL A 213 -5.39 0.84 20.86
C VAL A 213 -6.57 1.59 20.25
N ARG A 214 -6.34 2.73 19.58
CA ARG A 214 -7.38 3.49 18.87
C ARG A 214 -8.00 2.70 17.72
N ALA A 215 -7.20 1.90 17.00
CA ALA A 215 -7.68 1.00 15.95
C ALA A 215 -8.40 -0.25 16.49
N GLY A 216 -8.50 -0.38 17.82
CA GLY A 216 -9.09 -1.52 18.48
C GLY A 216 -8.28 -2.80 18.26
N MET A 217 -6.96 -2.74 18.33
CA MET A 217 -6.06 -3.89 18.24
C MET A 217 -5.44 -4.22 19.60
N ASN A 218 -4.79 -5.38 19.69
CA ASN A 218 -4.16 -5.81 20.93
C ASN A 218 -2.96 -4.90 21.30
N PRO A 219 -2.95 -4.22 22.46
CA PRO A 219 -1.85 -3.36 22.89
C PRO A 219 -0.52 -4.13 23.09
N GLU A 220 -0.58 -5.43 23.38
CA GLU A 220 0.60 -6.29 23.59
C GLU A 220 1.32 -6.65 22.29
N ALA A 221 0.67 -6.46 21.13
CA ALA A 221 1.13 -7.00 19.87
C ALA A 221 2.46 -6.41 19.38
N MET A 222 2.75 -5.16 19.72
CA MET A 222 4.04 -4.54 19.42
C MET A 222 5.18 -5.23 20.20
N ALA A 223 4.96 -5.52 21.49
CA ALA A 223 5.94 -6.24 22.30
C ALA A 223 6.08 -7.70 21.85
N ASP A 224 4.97 -8.35 21.50
CA ASP A 224 4.95 -9.70 20.93
C ASP A 224 5.79 -9.79 19.65
N PHE A 225 5.66 -8.80 18.77
CA PHE A 225 6.45 -8.73 17.54
C PHE A 225 7.95 -8.51 17.81
N PHE A 226 8.32 -7.61 18.72
CA PHE A 226 9.73 -7.40 19.09
C PHE A 226 10.37 -8.67 19.67
N GLU A 227 9.62 -9.45 20.45
CA GLU A 227 10.08 -10.76 20.89
C GLU A 227 10.24 -11.74 19.73
N SER A 228 9.30 -11.79 18.78
CA SER A 228 9.40 -12.63 17.58
C SER A 228 10.66 -12.28 16.77
N LEU A 229 10.97 -10.99 16.58
CA LEU A 229 12.22 -10.53 15.96
C LEU A 229 13.46 -10.93 16.76
N GLN A 230 13.42 -10.78 18.09
CA GLN A 230 14.56 -11.16 18.92
C GLN A 230 14.81 -12.67 18.88
N ARG A 231 13.74 -13.47 18.80
CA ARG A 231 13.84 -14.93 18.64
C ARG A 231 14.38 -15.29 17.26
N SER A 232 13.93 -14.63 16.19
CA SER A 232 14.43 -14.91 14.84
C SER A 232 15.94 -14.67 14.72
N MET A 233 16.49 -13.65 15.38
CA MET A 233 17.95 -13.45 15.46
C MET A 233 18.72 -14.66 16.00
N ARG A 234 18.15 -15.41 16.96
CA ARG A 234 18.80 -16.60 17.53
C ARG A 234 18.89 -17.76 16.55
N TYR A 235 17.99 -17.81 15.57
CA TYR A 235 17.92 -18.90 14.58
C TYR A 235 18.64 -18.57 13.25
N TYR A 236 18.71 -17.29 12.86
CA TYR A 236 19.29 -16.85 11.58
C TYR A 236 20.80 -16.52 11.64
N GLY A 237 21.47 -16.68 12.79
CA GLY A 237 22.93 -16.48 12.90
C GLY A 237 23.35 -15.00 12.94
N GLU A 238 24.49 -14.66 12.33
CA GLU A 238 25.13 -13.33 12.42
C GLU A 238 24.43 -12.21 11.62
N LEU A 239 23.41 -12.52 10.82
CA LEU A 239 22.71 -11.55 9.97
C LEU A 239 21.36 -11.14 10.59
N PRO A 240 21.27 -9.95 11.22
CA PRO A 240 20.00 -9.47 11.76
C PRO A 240 19.00 -9.18 10.63
N PRO A 241 17.67 -9.33 10.86
CA PRO A 241 16.65 -8.86 9.93
C PRO A 241 16.89 -7.41 9.51
N GLU A 242 16.63 -7.09 8.23
CA GLU A 242 16.84 -5.74 7.67
C GLU A 242 16.11 -4.65 8.48
N PHE A 243 14.93 -4.95 9.01
CA PHE A 243 14.19 -4.05 9.91
C PHE A 243 15.04 -3.58 11.10
N LEU A 244 15.90 -4.44 11.66
CA LEU A 244 16.76 -4.11 12.80
C LEU A 244 17.97 -3.24 12.43
N LEU A 245 18.29 -3.12 11.15
CA LEU A 245 19.34 -2.21 10.69
C LEU A 245 18.92 -0.75 10.89
N THR A 246 17.65 -0.43 10.68
CA THR A 246 17.12 0.93 10.92
C THR A 246 16.43 1.07 12.28
N HIS A 247 15.84 -0.02 12.81
CA HIS A 247 15.10 -0.05 14.09
C HIS A 247 15.68 -1.08 15.08
N PRO A 248 16.80 -0.77 15.77
CA PRO A 248 17.38 -1.71 16.74
C PRO A 248 16.40 -2.05 17.87
N VAL A 249 16.06 -3.33 18.00
CA VAL A 249 15.24 -3.85 19.11
C VAL A 249 16.15 -4.24 20.28
N THR A 250 15.89 -3.68 21.46
CA THR A 250 16.63 -3.95 22.70
C THR A 250 15.70 -4.55 23.77
N GLU A 251 16.26 -5.27 24.74
CA GLU A 251 15.49 -5.79 25.89
C GLU A 251 14.76 -4.66 26.64
N SER A 252 15.37 -3.47 26.71
CA SER A 252 14.75 -2.29 27.32
C SER A 252 13.50 -1.83 26.56
N ARG A 253 13.49 -1.88 25.22
CA ARG A 253 12.30 -1.53 24.41
C ARG A 253 11.20 -2.56 24.57
N ILE A 254 11.53 -3.86 24.60
CA ILE A 254 10.55 -4.92 24.85
C ILE A 254 9.89 -4.72 26.22
N THR A 255 10.70 -4.48 27.26
CA THR A 255 10.21 -4.27 28.63
C THR A 255 9.36 -3.00 28.74
N ASP A 256 9.77 -1.92 28.09
CA ASP A 256 9.02 -0.66 28.05
C ASP A 256 7.68 -0.82 27.32
N ALA A 257 7.67 -1.49 26.16
CA ALA A 257 6.46 -1.81 25.42
C ALA A 257 5.48 -2.64 26.28
N ARG A 258 5.93 -3.72 26.94
CA ARG A 258 5.09 -4.50 27.87
C ARG A 258 4.53 -3.64 29.02
N SER A 259 5.37 -2.81 29.62
CA SER A 259 4.97 -1.93 30.73
C SER A 259 3.88 -0.93 30.32
N ARG A 260 3.97 -0.40 29.09
CA ARG A 260 2.94 0.49 28.53
C ARG A 260 1.67 -0.28 28.13
N ALA A 261 1.81 -1.44 27.50
CA ALA A 261 0.67 -2.27 27.09
C ALA A 261 -0.23 -2.62 28.29
N ALA A 262 0.38 -2.93 29.44
CA ALA A 262 -0.32 -3.19 30.70
C ALA A 262 -1.14 -2.00 31.25
N GLN A 263 -0.95 -0.78 30.74
CA GLN A 263 -1.74 0.41 31.11
C GLN A 263 -3.06 0.51 30.32
N PHE A 264 -3.21 -0.29 29.26
CA PHE A 264 -4.41 -0.34 28.45
C PHE A 264 -5.29 -1.55 28.84
N PRO A 265 -6.61 -1.50 28.58
CA PRO A 265 -7.46 -2.66 28.77
C PRO A 265 -6.97 -3.85 27.95
N ALA A 266 -6.86 -5.01 28.59
CA ALA A 266 -6.48 -6.25 27.92
C ALA A 266 -7.45 -6.55 26.78
N LYS A 267 -6.91 -6.79 25.59
CA LYS A 267 -7.67 -7.20 24.42
C LYS A 267 -7.05 -8.46 23.84
N PRO A 268 -7.80 -9.58 23.73
CA PRO A 268 -7.31 -10.78 23.06
C PRO A 268 -6.88 -10.44 21.64
N SER A 269 -5.86 -11.13 21.14
CA SER A 269 -5.38 -10.90 19.79
C SER A 269 -6.48 -11.22 18.75
N SER A 270 -6.57 -10.40 17.70
CA SER A 270 -7.42 -10.66 16.56
C SER A 270 -6.85 -11.82 15.74
N ASP A 271 -7.38 -13.01 16.00
CA ASP A 271 -7.10 -14.22 15.24
C ASP A 271 -8.01 -14.26 14.00
N SER A 272 -7.74 -13.38 13.03
CA SER A 272 -8.59 -13.26 11.84
C SER A 272 -8.27 -14.35 10.83
N LEU A 273 -9.32 -15.00 10.31
CA LEU A 273 -9.14 -16.01 9.29
C LEU A 273 -8.57 -15.42 8.00
N GLU A 274 -8.86 -14.15 7.67
CA GLU A 274 -8.25 -13.49 6.50
C GLU A 274 -6.73 -13.41 6.64
N PHE A 275 -6.21 -13.01 7.81
CA PHE A 275 -4.77 -13.00 8.07
C PHE A 275 -4.13 -14.36 7.78
N HIS A 276 -4.71 -15.45 8.30
CA HIS A 276 -4.16 -16.80 8.06
C HIS A 276 -4.26 -17.25 6.60
N LEU A 277 -5.30 -16.85 5.88
CA LEU A 277 -5.36 -17.11 4.44
C LEU A 277 -4.27 -16.35 3.69
N MET A 278 -4.07 -15.06 3.98
CA MET A 278 -3.04 -14.25 3.32
C MET A 278 -1.64 -14.75 3.66
N LYS A 279 -1.42 -15.13 4.92
CA LYS A 279 -0.20 -15.79 5.38
C LYS A 279 0.04 -17.10 4.62
N MET A 280 -0.96 -17.98 4.52
CA MET A 280 -0.85 -19.24 3.77
C MET A 280 -0.59 -19.00 2.28
N ARG A 281 -1.23 -17.99 1.67
CA ARG A 281 -0.99 -17.62 0.26
C ARG A 281 0.46 -17.19 0.04
N MET A 282 1.00 -16.39 0.95
CA MET A 282 2.43 -16.02 0.91
C MET A 282 3.34 -17.20 1.19
N ASP A 283 2.98 -18.08 2.12
CA ASP A 283 3.78 -19.27 2.45
C ASP A 283 3.90 -20.21 1.24
N VAL A 284 2.84 -20.39 0.47
CA VAL A 284 2.87 -21.09 -0.83
C VAL A 284 3.68 -20.32 -1.87
N GLU A 285 3.59 -18.98 -1.89
CA GLU A 285 4.34 -18.17 -2.84
C GLU A 285 5.86 -18.27 -2.61
N PHE A 286 6.31 -18.25 -1.36
CA PHE A 286 7.72 -18.39 -0.98
C PHE A 286 8.21 -19.85 -0.85
N ALA A 287 7.34 -20.84 -1.07
CA ALA A 287 7.73 -22.24 -1.05
C ALA A 287 8.77 -22.55 -2.15
N ARG A 288 9.96 -23.04 -1.74
CA ARG A 288 11.04 -23.44 -2.67
C ARG A 288 10.62 -24.59 -3.58
N ASP A 289 9.83 -25.52 -3.04
CA ASP A 289 9.26 -26.65 -3.77
C ASP A 289 7.76 -26.71 -3.49
N ALA A 290 6.98 -26.26 -4.48
CA ALA A 290 5.52 -26.28 -4.39
C ALA A 290 4.93 -27.69 -4.38
N SER A 291 5.63 -28.70 -4.93
CA SER A 291 5.17 -30.09 -4.91
C SER A 291 5.35 -30.71 -3.53
N ALA A 292 6.49 -30.45 -2.89
CA ALA A 292 6.70 -30.82 -1.49
C ALA A 292 5.65 -30.15 -0.58
N LYS A 293 5.38 -28.86 -0.81
CA LYS A 293 4.34 -28.12 -0.07
C LYS A 293 2.95 -28.73 -0.22
N ILE A 294 2.59 -29.21 -1.41
CA ILE A 294 1.33 -29.94 -1.64
C ILE A 294 1.28 -31.19 -0.77
N ASN A 295 2.33 -32.02 -0.80
CA ASN A 295 2.38 -33.26 -0.02
C ASN A 295 2.22 -32.99 1.49
N ASP A 296 2.92 -31.97 2.02
CA ASP A 296 2.83 -31.58 3.42
C ASP A 296 1.40 -31.16 3.81
N LEU A 297 0.75 -30.35 2.97
CA LEU A 297 -0.61 -29.88 3.21
C LEU A 297 -1.65 -31.02 3.08
N GLU A 298 -1.47 -31.92 2.11
CA GLU A 298 -2.31 -33.12 1.95
C GLU A 298 -2.21 -34.05 3.17
N GLN A 299 -1.01 -34.21 3.74
CA GLN A 299 -0.81 -34.98 4.95
C GLN A 299 -1.50 -34.33 6.15
N GLN A 300 -1.30 -33.03 6.36
CA GLN A 300 -1.93 -32.29 7.47
C GLN A 300 -3.47 -32.25 7.39
N LYS A 301 -4.05 -32.41 6.19
CA LYS A 301 -5.50 -32.54 5.99
C LYS A 301 -6.07 -33.78 6.67
N GLN A 302 -5.28 -34.85 6.80
CA GLN A 302 -5.72 -36.12 7.39
C GLN A 302 -5.77 -36.07 8.92
N ASP A 303 -5.03 -35.15 9.54
CA ASP A 303 -4.83 -35.09 11.00
C ASP A 303 -5.90 -34.26 11.76
N ALA A 304 -7.04 -33.95 11.12
CA ALA A 304 -8.23 -33.31 11.74
C ALA A 304 -7.93 -32.09 12.65
N SER A 305 -7.03 -31.20 12.22
CA SER A 305 -6.68 -29.99 12.99
C SER A 305 -7.63 -28.81 12.76
N ALA A 306 -7.61 -27.84 13.68
CA ALA A 306 -8.36 -26.57 13.61
C ALA A 306 -8.04 -25.71 12.36
N PHE A 307 -7.01 -26.06 11.59
CA PHE A 307 -6.52 -25.32 10.42
C PHE A 307 -6.98 -25.89 9.08
N LEU A 308 -7.94 -26.81 9.06
CA LEU A 308 -8.37 -27.51 7.83
C LEU A 308 -8.77 -26.56 6.68
N GLU A 309 -9.48 -25.47 6.99
CA GLU A 309 -9.91 -24.47 6.00
C GLU A 309 -8.71 -23.68 5.42
N ILE A 310 -7.69 -23.41 6.23
CA ILE A 310 -6.48 -22.69 5.82
C ILE A 310 -5.60 -23.62 4.97
N ASN A 311 -5.46 -24.90 5.37
CA ASN A 311 -4.69 -25.88 4.63
C ASN A 311 -5.30 -26.19 3.26
N GLU A 312 -6.64 -26.31 3.18
CA GLU A 312 -7.32 -26.48 1.90
C GLU A 312 -7.12 -25.28 0.96
N TYR A 313 -7.10 -24.08 1.53
CA TYR A 313 -6.80 -22.88 0.74
C TYR A 313 -5.35 -22.87 0.27
N GLY A 314 -4.42 -23.31 1.11
CA GLY A 314 -3.02 -23.55 0.74
C GLY A 314 -2.88 -24.55 -0.41
N LEU A 315 -3.63 -25.66 -0.38
CA LEU A 315 -3.66 -26.64 -1.47
C LEU A 315 -4.15 -26.01 -2.77
N SER A 316 -5.24 -25.25 -2.72
CA SER A 316 -5.75 -24.51 -3.88
C SER A 316 -4.67 -23.59 -4.48
N CYS A 317 -3.96 -22.83 -3.64
CA CYS A 317 -2.88 -21.95 -4.09
C CYS A 317 -1.70 -22.74 -4.68
N ALA A 318 -1.30 -23.85 -4.07
CA ALA A 318 -0.16 -24.64 -4.50
C ALA A 318 -0.46 -25.42 -5.79
N TYR A 319 -1.68 -25.94 -5.95
CA TYR A 319 -2.15 -26.51 -7.21
C TYR A 319 -2.21 -25.46 -8.32
N LEU A 320 -2.66 -24.25 -8.03
CA LEU A 320 -2.64 -23.14 -9.00
C LEU A 320 -1.20 -22.81 -9.43
N LYS A 321 -0.26 -22.75 -8.49
CA LYS A 321 1.17 -22.49 -8.74
C LYS A 321 1.80 -23.59 -9.61
N THR A 322 1.43 -24.86 -9.39
CA THR A 322 1.90 -26.03 -10.15
C THR A 322 1.06 -26.36 -11.39
N ASN A 323 0.13 -25.47 -11.78
CA ASN A 323 -0.74 -25.63 -12.95
C ASN A 323 -1.68 -26.87 -12.91
N GLN A 324 -1.96 -27.41 -11.73
CA GLN A 324 -2.93 -28.48 -11.49
C GLN A 324 -4.35 -27.89 -11.31
N LEU A 325 -4.86 -27.25 -12.36
CA LEU A 325 -6.02 -26.35 -12.28
C LEU A 325 -7.31 -27.03 -11.83
N ASP A 326 -7.57 -28.27 -12.26
CA ASP A 326 -8.76 -29.01 -11.83
C ASP A 326 -8.74 -29.33 -10.33
N LYS A 327 -7.56 -29.65 -9.78
CA LYS A 327 -7.40 -29.85 -8.33
C LYS A 327 -7.53 -28.53 -7.57
N ALA A 328 -6.97 -27.44 -8.10
CA ALA A 328 -7.14 -26.12 -7.51
C ALA A 328 -8.63 -25.73 -7.44
N LEU A 329 -9.39 -25.95 -8.52
CA LEU A 329 -10.84 -25.73 -8.55
C LEU A 329 -11.58 -26.63 -7.54
N ALA A 330 -11.23 -27.91 -7.45
CA ALA A 330 -11.85 -28.81 -6.49
C ALA A 330 -11.63 -28.34 -5.04
N SER A 331 -10.41 -27.88 -4.71
CA SER A 331 -10.09 -27.36 -3.37
C SER A 331 -10.84 -26.07 -3.06
N ILE A 332 -10.85 -25.10 -3.98
CA ILE A 332 -11.55 -23.82 -3.73
C ILE A 332 -13.08 -24.00 -3.69
N ASP A 333 -13.63 -24.95 -4.44
CA ASP A 333 -15.06 -25.27 -4.42
C ASP A 333 -15.51 -25.89 -3.10
N GLN A 334 -14.67 -26.71 -2.47
CA GLN A 334 -14.93 -27.23 -1.12
C GLN A 334 -15.03 -26.08 -0.09
N LEU A 335 -14.20 -25.06 -0.25
CA LEU A 335 -14.21 -23.88 0.62
C LEU A 335 -15.44 -23.01 0.38
N LEU A 336 -15.79 -22.76 -0.89
CA LEU A 336 -16.98 -22.00 -1.26
C LEU A 336 -18.28 -22.71 -0.86
N ALA A 337 -18.31 -24.04 -0.81
CA ALA A 337 -19.47 -24.77 -0.29
C ALA A 337 -19.76 -24.43 1.19
N LYS A 338 -18.71 -24.13 1.97
CA LYS A 338 -18.84 -23.71 3.39
C LYS A 338 -19.05 -22.20 3.53
N ARG A 339 -18.36 -21.40 2.71
CA ARG A 339 -18.43 -19.92 2.73
C ARG A 339 -18.65 -19.35 1.33
N PRO A 340 -19.90 -19.37 0.81
CA PRO A 340 -20.18 -19.04 -0.59
C PRO A 340 -19.82 -17.62 -1.02
N ASN A 341 -19.87 -16.66 -0.10
CA ASN A 341 -19.70 -15.23 -0.41
C ASN A 341 -18.35 -14.66 0.04
N ARG A 342 -17.37 -15.53 0.36
CA ARG A 342 -16.07 -15.06 0.84
C ARG A 342 -15.22 -14.55 -0.32
N ILE A 343 -14.92 -13.26 -0.30
CA ILE A 343 -14.20 -12.55 -1.37
C ILE A 343 -12.89 -13.26 -1.74
N THR A 344 -12.07 -13.64 -0.75
CA THR A 344 -10.81 -14.34 -0.95
C THR A 344 -10.96 -15.63 -1.76
N TYR A 345 -12.03 -16.41 -1.51
CA TYR A 345 -12.29 -17.66 -2.23
C TYR A 345 -12.85 -17.43 -3.62
N LEU A 346 -13.72 -16.43 -3.78
CA LEU A 346 -14.28 -16.06 -5.08
C LEU A 346 -13.22 -15.51 -6.02
N ALA A 347 -12.38 -14.60 -5.52
CA ALA A 347 -11.25 -14.04 -6.26
C ALA A 347 -10.27 -15.14 -6.67
N SER A 348 -9.88 -16.02 -5.74
CA SER A 348 -9.00 -17.16 -6.04
C SER A 348 -9.62 -18.12 -7.06
N LYS A 349 -10.93 -18.40 -6.97
CA LYS A 349 -11.61 -19.22 -7.97
C LYS A 349 -11.60 -18.56 -9.35
N ALA A 350 -11.85 -17.25 -9.43
CA ALA A 350 -11.80 -16.51 -10.69
C ALA A 350 -10.37 -16.51 -11.30
N GLU A 351 -9.34 -16.35 -10.48
CA GLU A 351 -7.94 -16.50 -10.88
C GLU A 351 -7.66 -17.87 -11.50
N ILE A 352 -8.10 -18.95 -10.84
CA ILE A 352 -7.94 -20.32 -11.34
C ILE A 352 -8.71 -20.53 -12.64
N LEU A 353 -9.96 -20.05 -12.73
CA LEU A 353 -10.79 -20.15 -13.94
C LEU A 353 -10.18 -19.38 -15.11
N ASN A 354 -9.62 -18.19 -14.89
CA ASN A 354 -8.91 -17.43 -15.92
C ASN A 354 -7.69 -18.20 -16.41
N LYS A 355 -6.86 -18.72 -15.49
CA LYS A 355 -5.69 -19.53 -15.87
C LYS A 355 -6.08 -20.82 -16.62
N ALA A 356 -7.26 -21.38 -16.32
CA ALA A 356 -7.81 -22.56 -16.99
C ALA A 356 -8.47 -22.27 -18.35
N GLY A 357 -8.52 -21.01 -18.79
CA GLY A 357 -9.21 -20.63 -20.01
C GLY A 357 -10.74 -20.62 -19.91
N ARG A 358 -11.30 -20.79 -18.71
CA ARG A 358 -12.74 -20.86 -18.42
C ARG A 358 -13.33 -19.47 -18.18
N TYR A 359 -13.05 -18.54 -19.09
CA TYR A 359 -13.30 -17.11 -18.89
C TYR A 359 -14.78 -16.77 -18.69
N GLN A 360 -15.69 -17.42 -19.42
CA GLN A 360 -17.13 -17.14 -19.30
C GLN A 360 -17.69 -17.57 -17.92
N GLU A 361 -17.11 -18.61 -17.32
CA GLU A 361 -17.46 -19.01 -15.95
C GLU A 361 -16.90 -18.01 -14.93
N ALA A 362 -15.66 -17.55 -15.11
CA ALA A 362 -15.07 -16.50 -14.27
C ALA A 362 -15.89 -15.20 -14.34
N ILE A 363 -16.29 -14.77 -15.54
CA ILE A 363 -17.17 -13.62 -15.76
C ILE A 363 -18.48 -13.78 -14.98
N SER A 364 -19.14 -14.94 -15.12
CA SER A 364 -20.43 -15.18 -14.47
C SER A 364 -20.31 -15.22 -12.94
N LEU A 365 -19.19 -15.73 -12.43
CA LEU A 365 -18.87 -15.73 -11.01
C LEU A 365 -18.64 -14.30 -10.49
N MET A 366 -17.85 -13.51 -11.20
CA MET A 366 -17.50 -12.14 -10.80
C MET A 366 -18.66 -11.17 -10.91
N GLU A 367 -19.53 -11.30 -11.92
CA GLU A 367 -20.76 -10.50 -12.02
C GLU A 367 -21.61 -10.67 -10.76
N LYS A 368 -21.86 -11.91 -10.35
CA LYS A 368 -22.59 -12.20 -9.11
C LYS A 368 -21.86 -11.69 -7.86
N ALA A 369 -20.54 -11.80 -7.82
CA ALA A 369 -19.74 -11.36 -6.66
C ALA A 369 -19.74 -9.83 -6.49
N LEU A 370 -19.66 -9.11 -7.62
CA LEU A 370 -19.68 -7.65 -7.64
C LEU A 370 -21.08 -7.06 -7.40
N ASP A 371 -22.16 -7.82 -7.62
CA ASP A 371 -23.54 -7.38 -7.32
C ASP A 371 -23.72 -7.04 -5.82
N TYR A 372 -23.08 -7.78 -4.91
CA TYR A 372 -23.15 -7.53 -3.46
C TYR A 372 -21.88 -6.92 -2.87
N SER A 373 -20.78 -6.89 -3.63
CA SER A 373 -19.55 -6.20 -3.24
C SER A 373 -19.06 -5.25 -4.34
N PRO A 374 -19.84 -4.20 -4.68
CA PRO A 374 -19.50 -3.29 -5.78
C PRO A 374 -18.14 -2.64 -5.59
N GLY A 375 -17.37 -2.54 -6.68
CA GLY A 375 -16.07 -1.87 -6.67
C GLY A 375 -14.96 -2.58 -5.88
N ASN A 376 -15.20 -3.77 -5.30
CA ASN A 376 -14.15 -4.50 -4.60
C ASN A 376 -12.96 -4.80 -5.52
N TYR A 377 -11.77 -4.44 -5.05
CA TYR A 377 -10.57 -4.39 -5.88
C TYR A 377 -10.14 -5.78 -6.40
N PRO A 378 -9.92 -6.81 -5.55
CA PRO A 378 -9.60 -8.16 -6.02
C PRO A 378 -10.59 -8.73 -7.03
N LEU A 379 -11.89 -8.61 -6.76
CA LEU A 379 -12.93 -9.09 -7.67
C LEU A 379 -12.91 -8.35 -9.01
N SER A 380 -12.75 -7.03 -8.97
CA SER A 380 -12.71 -6.19 -10.19
C SER A 380 -11.48 -6.49 -11.04
N VAL A 381 -10.33 -6.76 -10.43
CA VAL A 381 -9.10 -7.17 -11.14
C VAL A 381 -9.34 -8.49 -11.88
N HIS A 382 -9.76 -9.55 -11.19
CA HIS A 382 -10.00 -10.84 -11.85
C HIS A 382 -11.15 -10.79 -12.87
N TYR A 383 -12.13 -9.91 -12.65
CA TYR A 383 -13.20 -9.66 -13.61
C TYR A 383 -12.71 -8.99 -14.89
N ALA A 384 -11.94 -7.91 -14.78
CA ALA A 384 -11.36 -7.21 -15.92
C ALA A 384 -10.41 -8.12 -16.72
N ASP A 385 -9.64 -8.96 -16.05
CA ASP A 385 -8.80 -9.97 -16.69
C ASP A 385 -9.66 -10.98 -17.48
N ALA A 386 -10.68 -11.57 -16.85
CA ALA A 386 -11.59 -12.52 -17.50
C ALA A 386 -12.28 -11.91 -18.73
N LEU A 387 -12.76 -10.67 -18.62
CA LEU A 387 -13.39 -9.93 -19.71
C LEU A 387 -12.41 -9.67 -20.86
N THR A 388 -11.18 -9.27 -20.55
CA THR A 388 -10.11 -9.03 -21.54
C THR A 388 -9.73 -10.32 -22.26
N LEU A 389 -9.55 -11.41 -21.52
CA LEU A 389 -9.23 -12.73 -22.07
C LEU A 389 -10.36 -13.29 -22.94
N ASN A 390 -11.61 -13.05 -22.56
CA ASN A 390 -12.81 -13.43 -23.32
C ASN A 390 -13.18 -12.46 -24.47
N GLY A 391 -12.35 -11.44 -24.76
CA GLY A 391 -12.60 -10.47 -25.84
C GLY A 391 -13.67 -9.41 -25.56
N LYS A 392 -14.24 -9.35 -24.35
CA LYS A 392 -15.20 -8.32 -23.91
C LYS A 392 -14.47 -7.04 -23.45
N THR A 393 -13.57 -6.54 -24.28
CA THR A 393 -12.59 -5.51 -23.94
C THR A 393 -13.21 -4.17 -23.54
N ALA A 394 -14.32 -3.75 -24.17
CA ALA A 394 -15.01 -2.51 -23.79
C ALA A 394 -15.50 -2.51 -22.34
N LYS A 395 -16.01 -3.65 -21.86
CA LYS A 395 -16.44 -3.81 -20.46
C LYS A 395 -15.23 -3.85 -19.52
N ALA A 396 -14.16 -4.56 -19.91
CA ALA A 396 -12.91 -4.60 -19.14
C ALA A 396 -12.32 -3.20 -18.92
N ILE A 397 -12.23 -2.39 -19.99
CA ILE A 397 -11.76 -1.00 -19.95
C ILE A 397 -12.61 -0.14 -19.00
N THR A 398 -13.92 -0.39 -18.95
CA THR A 398 -14.83 0.34 -18.04
C THR A 398 -14.56 -0.01 -16.58
N VAL A 399 -14.47 -1.31 -16.27
CA VAL A 399 -14.14 -1.80 -14.90
C VAL A 399 -12.77 -1.28 -14.44
N LEU A 400 -11.76 -1.31 -15.31
CA LEU A 400 -10.41 -0.81 -14.99
C LEU A 400 -10.40 0.70 -14.75
N ARG A 401 -11.17 1.47 -15.53
CA ARG A 401 -11.30 2.92 -15.34
C ARG A 401 -11.96 3.26 -14.00
N GLU A 402 -12.97 2.51 -13.59
CA GLU A 402 -13.62 2.69 -12.29
C GLU A 402 -12.60 2.46 -11.15
N GLN A 403 -11.81 1.38 -11.22
CA GLN A 403 -10.76 1.12 -10.23
C GLN A 403 -9.66 2.17 -10.21
N LEU A 404 -9.27 2.70 -11.37
CA LEU A 404 -8.27 3.77 -11.49
C LEU A 404 -8.73 5.12 -10.91
N THR A 405 -10.01 5.30 -10.61
CA THR A 405 -10.52 6.54 -10.00
C THR A 405 -10.00 6.71 -8.57
N GLU A 406 -9.79 5.62 -7.82
CA GLU A 406 -9.24 5.66 -6.47
C GLU A 406 -7.81 5.12 -6.38
N ARG A 407 -7.32 4.45 -7.43
CA ARG A 407 -6.04 3.73 -7.44
C ARG A 407 -5.18 4.08 -8.65
N GLU A 408 -5.14 5.36 -9.01
CA GLU A 408 -4.38 5.88 -10.16
C GLU A 408 -2.88 5.51 -10.09
N THR A 409 -2.34 5.35 -8.89
CA THR A 409 -0.93 5.03 -8.64
C THR A 409 -0.61 3.54 -8.73
N GLN A 410 -1.60 2.68 -8.97
CA GLN A 410 -1.45 1.22 -9.00
C GLN A 410 -1.01 0.72 -10.39
N PRO A 411 0.25 0.27 -10.57
CA PRO A 411 0.78 -0.04 -11.89
C PRO A 411 0.07 -1.21 -12.59
N LEU A 412 -0.39 -2.20 -11.81
CA LEU A 412 -1.12 -3.37 -12.33
C LEU A 412 -2.35 -2.95 -13.15
N LEU A 413 -3.11 -1.95 -12.69
CA LEU A 413 -4.32 -1.50 -13.38
C LEU A 413 -4.00 -0.89 -14.74
N TRP A 414 -2.93 -0.09 -14.83
CA TRP A 414 -2.47 0.48 -16.10
C TRP A 414 -1.93 -0.57 -17.06
N PHE A 415 -1.23 -1.58 -16.55
CA PHE A 415 -0.81 -2.72 -17.36
C PHE A 415 -2.02 -3.44 -17.98
N MET A 416 -3.00 -3.81 -17.17
CA MET A 416 -4.23 -4.47 -17.64
C MET A 416 -5.03 -3.58 -18.59
N MET A 417 -5.04 -2.27 -18.36
CA MET A 417 -5.71 -1.30 -19.24
C MET A 417 -5.04 -1.25 -20.62
N ALA A 418 -3.70 -1.30 -20.67
CA ALA A 418 -2.96 -1.39 -21.92
C ALA A 418 -3.25 -2.71 -22.67
N GLU A 419 -3.33 -3.84 -21.97
CA GLU A 419 -3.69 -5.13 -22.58
C GLU A 419 -5.11 -5.13 -23.14
N ALA A 420 -6.08 -4.60 -22.38
CA ALA A 420 -7.47 -4.49 -22.81
C ALA A 420 -7.61 -3.58 -24.04
N HIS A 421 -6.93 -2.43 -24.07
CA HIS A 421 -6.87 -1.57 -25.25
C HIS A 421 -6.19 -2.24 -26.44
N GLY A 422 -5.12 -3.00 -26.21
CA GLY A 422 -4.41 -3.75 -27.24
C GLY A 422 -5.32 -4.76 -27.92
N LYS A 423 -6.05 -5.56 -27.13
CA LYS A 423 -7.05 -6.51 -27.65
C LYS A 423 -8.24 -5.83 -28.33
N ALA A 424 -8.57 -4.60 -27.93
CA ALA A 424 -9.61 -3.80 -28.59
C ALA A 424 -9.14 -3.15 -29.91
N GLY A 425 -7.85 -3.23 -30.25
CA GLY A 425 -7.26 -2.51 -31.37
C GLY A 425 -7.14 -1.00 -31.17
N ASN A 426 -7.38 -0.50 -29.95
CA ASN A 426 -7.31 0.93 -29.62
C ASN A 426 -5.85 1.33 -29.33
N ARG A 427 -5.10 1.67 -30.39
CA ARG A 427 -3.69 2.06 -30.28
C ARG A 427 -3.46 3.29 -29.39
N LEU A 428 -4.35 4.30 -29.49
CA LEU A 428 -4.25 5.51 -28.66
C LEU A 428 -4.31 5.15 -27.17
N GLY A 429 -5.30 4.34 -26.77
CA GLY A 429 -5.44 3.88 -25.38
C GLY A 429 -4.27 3.01 -24.90
N VAL A 430 -3.68 2.19 -25.78
CA VAL A 430 -2.46 1.42 -25.44
C VAL A 430 -1.32 2.35 -25.06
N TYR A 431 -1.04 3.36 -25.89
CA TYR A 431 0.06 4.28 -25.63
C TYR A 431 -0.16 5.11 -24.37
N GLN A 432 -1.38 5.60 -24.12
CA GLN A 432 -1.71 6.32 -22.89
C GLN A 432 -1.50 5.43 -21.65
N ALA A 433 -2.06 4.23 -21.63
CA ALA A 433 -1.94 3.33 -20.49
C ALA A 433 -0.50 2.85 -20.25
N LYS A 434 0.28 2.59 -21.32
CA LYS A 434 1.70 2.27 -21.20
C LYS A 434 2.53 3.46 -20.71
N GLY A 435 2.18 4.68 -21.10
CA GLY A 435 2.80 5.90 -20.58
C GLY A 435 2.71 5.93 -19.06
N GLU A 436 1.52 5.77 -18.51
CA GLU A 436 1.31 5.73 -17.06
C GLU A 436 2.02 4.57 -16.37
N TYR A 437 1.92 3.37 -16.95
CA TYR A 437 2.63 2.19 -16.43
C TYR A 437 4.14 2.43 -16.33
N PHE A 438 4.78 2.89 -17.41
CA PHE A 438 6.23 3.13 -17.40
C PHE A 438 6.62 4.25 -16.44
N PHE A 439 5.78 5.29 -16.33
CA PHE A 439 6.04 6.36 -15.38
C PHE A 439 6.01 5.84 -13.95
N LEU A 440 5.01 5.06 -13.57
CA LEU A 440 4.90 4.50 -12.21
C LEU A 440 6.03 3.52 -11.86
N TYR A 441 6.73 2.98 -12.86
CA TYR A 441 7.95 2.17 -12.72
C TYR A 441 9.25 2.98 -12.89
N GLY A 442 9.20 4.32 -12.85
CA GLY A 442 10.39 5.16 -12.95
C GLY A 442 11.05 5.20 -14.33
N HIS A 443 10.47 4.55 -15.33
CA HIS A 443 10.93 4.60 -16.72
C HIS A 443 10.37 5.83 -17.44
N THR A 444 10.58 7.02 -16.88
CA THR A 444 9.94 8.27 -17.32
C THR A 444 10.23 8.61 -18.77
N GLN A 445 11.44 8.35 -19.27
CA GLN A 445 11.76 8.57 -20.68
C GLN A 445 10.89 7.68 -21.60
N LYS A 446 10.77 6.39 -21.28
CA LYS A 446 9.90 5.46 -22.02
C LYS A 446 8.43 5.87 -21.92
N ALA A 447 8.02 6.39 -20.77
CA ALA A 447 6.66 6.90 -20.57
C ALA A 447 6.33 8.06 -21.51
N ILE A 448 7.22 9.05 -21.58
CA ILE A 448 7.11 10.19 -22.49
C ILE A 448 7.08 9.71 -23.94
N GLU A 449 7.97 8.81 -24.35
CA GLU A 449 7.97 8.24 -25.69
C GLU A 449 6.63 7.58 -26.05
N GLN A 450 5.99 6.85 -25.12
CA GLN A 450 4.65 6.30 -25.37
C GLN A 450 3.63 7.41 -25.62
N LEU A 451 3.62 8.46 -24.79
CA LEU A 451 2.69 9.58 -24.94
C LEU A 451 2.94 10.39 -26.22
N GLU A 452 4.18 10.51 -26.66
CA GLU A 452 4.52 11.11 -27.96
C GLU A 452 3.97 10.29 -29.13
N TYR A 453 4.01 8.96 -29.06
CA TYR A 453 3.32 8.10 -30.05
C TYR A 453 1.80 8.24 -30.02
N ALA A 454 1.21 8.63 -28.88
CA ALA A 454 -0.21 8.89 -28.74
C ALA A 454 -0.66 10.21 -29.41
N LEU A 455 0.18 11.25 -29.40
CA LEU A 455 -0.18 12.58 -29.89
C LEU A 455 -0.71 12.61 -31.34
N PRO A 456 -0.05 11.99 -32.34
CA PRO A 456 -0.56 11.98 -33.71
C PRO A 456 -1.90 11.26 -33.86
N LEU A 457 -2.18 10.27 -33.01
CA LEU A 457 -3.44 9.51 -33.02
C LEU A 457 -4.60 10.30 -32.39
N ALA A 458 -4.30 11.30 -31.56
CA ALA A 458 -5.27 12.15 -30.88
C ALA A 458 -5.52 13.48 -31.59
N ARG A 459 -4.85 13.78 -32.71
CA ARG A 459 -4.83 15.11 -33.36
C ARG A 459 -6.20 15.74 -33.64
N ASP A 460 -7.22 14.91 -33.84
CA ASP A 460 -8.58 15.34 -34.19
C ASP A 460 -9.44 15.58 -32.92
N ASP A 461 -8.92 15.30 -31.72
CA ASP A 461 -9.54 15.57 -30.42
C ASP A 461 -8.65 16.48 -29.57
N PHE A 462 -8.93 17.78 -29.65
CA PHE A 462 -8.20 18.82 -28.92
C PHE A 462 -8.10 18.55 -27.41
N LYS A 463 -9.16 18.01 -26.78
CA LYS A 463 -9.16 17.77 -25.33
C LYS A 463 -8.20 16.65 -24.98
N VAL A 464 -8.17 15.58 -25.78
CA VAL A 464 -7.25 14.46 -25.56
C VAL A 464 -5.81 14.87 -25.85
N THR A 465 -5.55 15.60 -26.94
CA THR A 465 -4.21 16.13 -27.24
C THR A 465 -3.69 17.00 -26.09
N ALA A 466 -4.49 17.95 -25.60
CA ALA A 466 -4.09 18.82 -24.49
C ALA A 466 -3.71 18.03 -23.23
N ARG A 467 -4.53 17.03 -22.84
CA ARG A 467 -4.23 16.16 -21.69
C ARG A 467 -2.92 15.38 -21.86
N ILE A 468 -2.66 14.86 -23.06
CA ILE A 468 -1.41 14.12 -23.33
C ILE A 468 -0.21 15.07 -23.24
N SER A 469 -0.30 16.26 -23.83
CA SER A 469 0.76 17.27 -23.77
C SER A 469 1.04 17.77 -22.35
N ASP A 470 -0.01 17.99 -21.55
CA ASP A 470 0.12 18.37 -20.14
C ASP A 470 0.80 17.25 -19.35
N ARG A 471 0.37 15.99 -19.57
CA ARG A 471 0.96 14.83 -18.89
C ARG A 471 2.43 14.62 -19.25
N ILE A 472 2.83 14.83 -20.51
CA ILE A 472 4.25 14.83 -20.91
C ILE A 472 5.02 15.91 -20.14
N SER A 473 4.46 17.13 -20.06
CA SER A 473 5.10 18.25 -19.37
C SER A 473 5.29 17.98 -17.87
N ASP A 474 4.33 17.31 -17.24
CA ASP A 474 4.40 16.87 -15.84
C ASP A 474 5.49 15.81 -15.63
N MET A 475 5.56 14.81 -16.51
CA MET A 475 6.61 13.78 -16.46
C MET A 475 8.02 14.38 -16.64
N GLN A 476 8.17 15.34 -17.56
CA GLN A 476 9.43 16.07 -17.75
C GLN A 476 9.83 16.90 -16.52
N ARG A 477 8.86 17.53 -15.85
CA ARG A 477 9.11 18.25 -14.59
C ARG A 477 9.56 17.30 -13.50
N SER A 478 8.89 16.16 -13.39
CA SER A 478 9.26 15.12 -12.42
C SER A 478 10.66 14.55 -12.64
N MET A 479 11.17 14.50 -13.88
CA MET A 479 12.57 14.10 -14.14
C MET A 479 13.55 15.12 -13.58
N ARG A 480 13.31 16.42 -13.82
CA ARG A 480 14.18 17.50 -13.31
C ARG A 480 14.24 17.54 -11.80
N ASP A 481 13.11 17.29 -11.13
CA ASP A 481 13.03 17.24 -9.66
C ASP A 481 13.88 16.09 -9.05
N MET A 482 14.26 15.08 -9.83
CA MET A 482 15.13 13.97 -9.37
C MET A 482 16.62 14.17 -9.68
N GLU A 483 16.97 15.15 -10.53
CA GLU A 483 18.36 15.48 -10.89
C GLU A 483 19.00 16.53 -9.95
N LEU A 484 18.16 17.26 -9.22
CA LEU A 484 18.53 18.17 -8.13
C LEU A 484 18.67 17.40 -6.83
#